data_AF-G0QC91-F1
#
_entry.id   AF-G0QC91-F1
#
_cell.length_a   1.000
_cell.length_b   1.000
_cell.length_c   1.000
_cell.angle_alpha   90.00
_cell.angle_beta   90.00
_cell.angle_gamma   90.00
#
_symmetry.space_group_name_H-M   'P 1'
#
loop_
_entity.id
_entity.type
_entity.pdbx_description
1 polymer ?
#
loop_
_entity_poly.entity_id
_entity_poly.type
_entity_poly.pdbx_seq_one_letter_code
_entity_poly.pdbx_strand_id
1 'polypeptide(L)'
;MMLPTHAATGLLLGVAASQLFSYGSVTVFLAVAGSVVPDLDMLMSHKRTLHYPIVGLLSAVALWLLSPHAGMFAFSAGVHAVMDVFSNGKTMRPGTDSDPRAVYDHASAGWLSPVHLCPTGSIRDLALCTSIAVSVSLVQPDAWFLSVFVVVSALSGRYIMGVVQREDPEYDRLSEYLKDRLP
;
A
#
# COMPACT_ATOMS: atom_id res chain seq x y z
N MET A 1 -0.22 4.47 5.63
CA MET A 1 0.19 3.38 4.72
C MET A 1 -0.43 2.08 5.17
N MET A 2 -0.95 1.25 4.26
CA MET A 2 -1.37 -0.13 4.57
C MET A 2 -0.23 -1.10 4.17
N LEU A 3 1.02 -0.79 4.56
CA LEU A 3 2.24 -1.40 4.01
C LEU A 3 2.17 -2.95 3.91
N PRO A 4 1.75 -3.70 4.95
CA PRO A 4 1.63 -5.17 4.85
C PRO A 4 0.60 -5.60 3.80
N THR A 5 -0.53 -4.89 3.72
CA THR A 5 -1.62 -5.16 2.77
C THR A 5 -1.23 -4.79 1.34
N HIS A 6 -0.43 -3.74 1.14
CA HIS A 6 0.14 -3.41 -0.17
C HIS A 6 1.05 -4.53 -0.66
N ALA A 7 2.00 -4.97 0.18
CA ALA A 7 2.90 -6.09 -0.14
C ALA A 7 2.13 -7.39 -0.41
N ALA A 8 1.10 -7.70 0.40
CA ALA A 8 0.22 -8.84 0.19
C ALA A 8 -0.49 -8.77 -1.17
N THR A 9 -0.98 -7.59 -1.54
CA THR A 9 -1.68 -7.36 -2.82
C THR A 9 -0.72 -7.50 -4.00
N GLY A 10 0.49 -6.94 -3.92
CA GLY A 10 1.52 -7.13 -4.94
C GLY A 10 1.90 -8.59 -5.12
N LEU A 11 2.01 -9.34 -4.02
CA LEU A 11 2.27 -10.79 -4.06
C LEU A 11 1.13 -11.54 -4.77
N LEU A 12 -0.13 -11.24 -4.42
CA LEU A 12 -1.30 -11.85 -5.07
C LEU A 12 -1.33 -11.56 -6.58
N LEU A 13 -1.14 -10.30 -6.97
CA LEU A 13 -1.12 -9.90 -8.37
C LEU A 13 0.01 -10.60 -9.14
N GLY A 14 1.20 -10.65 -8.56
CA GLY A 14 2.36 -11.30 -9.14
C GLY A 14 2.16 -12.80 -9.33
N VAL A 15 1.64 -13.51 -8.31
CA VAL A 15 1.35 -14.95 -8.38
C VAL A 15 0.28 -15.22 -9.43
N ALA A 16 -0.81 -14.46 -9.44
CA ALA A 16 -1.87 -14.59 -10.44
C ALA A 16 -1.33 -14.39 -11.86
N ALA A 17 -0.54 -13.34 -12.10
CA ALA A 17 0.06 -13.09 -13.41
C ALA A 17 1.06 -14.19 -13.82
N SER A 18 1.87 -14.68 -12.88
CA SER A 18 2.81 -15.77 -13.13
C SER A 18 2.09 -17.07 -13.53
N GLN A 19 0.92 -17.36 -12.95
CA GLN A 19 0.16 -18.57 -13.26
C GLN A 19 -0.64 -18.43 -14.57
N LEU A 20 -1.32 -17.30 -14.77
CA LEU A 20 -2.17 -17.08 -15.95
C LEU A 20 -1.36 -16.91 -17.24
N PHE A 21 -0.17 -16.33 -17.16
CA PHE A 21 0.62 -15.96 -18.33
C PHE A 21 2.02 -16.58 -18.35
N SER A 22 2.36 -17.42 -17.37
CA SER A 22 3.67 -18.10 -17.30
C SER A 22 4.88 -17.14 -17.25
N TYR A 23 4.72 -15.95 -16.69
CA TYR A 23 5.80 -14.95 -16.60
C TYR A 23 6.87 -15.24 -15.53
N GLY A 24 6.68 -16.27 -14.70
CA GLY A 24 7.66 -16.74 -13.73
C GLY A 24 7.87 -15.82 -12.52
N SER A 25 8.85 -16.20 -11.68
CA SER A 25 9.09 -15.58 -10.36
C SER A 25 9.58 -14.13 -10.42
N VAL A 26 10.24 -13.72 -11.52
CA VAL A 26 10.67 -12.32 -11.71
C VAL A 26 9.46 -11.38 -11.73
N THR A 27 8.35 -11.80 -12.33
CA THR A 27 7.09 -11.02 -12.32
C THR A 27 6.50 -10.93 -10.93
N VAL A 28 6.58 -12.01 -10.13
CA VAL A 28 6.14 -11.98 -8.73
C VAL A 28 6.96 -10.96 -7.93
N PHE A 29 8.28 -11.02 -8.05
CA PHE A 29 9.19 -10.08 -7.37
C PHE A 29 8.88 -8.63 -7.76
N LEU A 30 8.71 -8.35 -9.05
CA LEU A 30 8.44 -6.99 -9.53
C LEU A 30 7.05 -6.49 -9.18
N ALA A 31 6.05 -7.38 -9.09
CA ALA A 31 4.73 -7.03 -8.58
C ALA A 31 4.78 -6.62 -7.11
N VAL A 32 5.55 -7.36 -6.29
CA VAL A 32 5.80 -7.01 -4.88
C VAL A 32 6.58 -5.70 -4.79
N ALA A 33 7.67 -5.55 -5.54
CA ALA A 33 8.46 -4.32 -5.55
C ALA A 33 7.60 -3.11 -5.94
N GLY A 34 6.81 -3.22 -7.00
CA GLY A 34 5.89 -2.16 -7.44
C GLY A 34 4.84 -1.82 -6.39
N SER A 35 4.40 -2.79 -5.58
CA SER A 35 3.47 -2.54 -4.48
C SER A 35 4.10 -1.94 -3.22
N VAL A 36 5.44 -1.87 -3.12
CA VAL A 36 6.15 -1.35 -1.93
C VAL A 36 6.84 -0.03 -2.23
N VAL A 37 7.41 0.13 -3.43
CA VAL A 37 8.19 1.32 -3.82
C VAL A 37 7.43 2.64 -3.62
N PRO A 38 6.11 2.76 -3.90
CA PRO A 38 5.41 4.02 -3.69
C PRO A 38 5.46 4.52 -2.25
N ASP A 39 5.42 3.61 -1.25
CA ASP A 39 5.51 3.97 0.17
C ASP A 39 6.86 4.63 0.55
N LEU A 40 7.91 4.55 -0.28
CA LEU A 40 9.16 5.29 -0.03
C LEU A 40 8.94 6.82 -0.07
N ASP A 41 7.85 7.27 -0.72
CA ASP A 41 7.40 8.66 -0.73
C ASP A 41 6.97 9.17 0.66
N MET A 42 6.70 8.26 1.60
CA MET A 42 6.46 8.61 3.00
C MET A 42 7.64 9.35 3.62
N LEU A 43 8.87 9.11 3.15
CA LEU A 43 10.11 9.73 3.65
C LEU A 43 10.31 11.17 3.17
N MET A 44 9.48 11.64 2.25
CA MET A 44 9.63 12.97 1.64
C MET A 44 8.30 13.67 1.52
N SER A 45 7.47 13.25 0.57
CA SER A 45 6.29 13.97 0.09
C SER A 45 5.07 13.06 0.18
N HIS A 46 4.71 12.67 1.40
CA HIS A 46 3.63 11.74 1.77
C HIS A 46 2.50 11.66 0.72
N LYS A 47 2.47 10.56 -0.05
CA LYS A 47 1.45 10.19 -1.06
C LYS A 47 1.31 11.17 -2.21
N ARG A 48 2.41 11.79 -2.65
CA ARG A 48 2.43 12.78 -3.72
C ARG A 48 3.43 12.51 -4.82
N THR A 49 4.65 12.04 -4.59
CA THR A 49 5.68 12.01 -5.66
C THR A 49 5.82 10.66 -6.35
N LEU A 50 5.57 9.56 -5.63
CA LEU A 50 5.63 8.19 -6.19
C LEU A 50 4.24 7.56 -6.35
N HIS A 51 3.21 8.25 -5.88
CA HIS A 51 1.83 7.77 -5.95
C HIS A 51 1.11 8.36 -7.17
N TYR A 52 0.85 7.51 -8.17
CA TYR A 52 0.17 7.89 -9.40
C TYR A 52 -1.08 7.02 -9.60
N PRO A 53 -2.21 7.33 -8.92
CA PRO A 53 -3.39 6.46 -8.91
C PRO A 53 -4.01 6.26 -10.30
N ILE A 54 -4.07 7.31 -11.13
CA ILE A 54 -4.62 7.24 -12.49
C ILE A 54 -3.51 7.08 -13.53
N VAL A 55 -2.58 8.03 -13.56
CA VAL A 55 -1.49 8.05 -14.56
C VAL A 55 -0.59 6.82 -14.44
N GLY A 56 -0.36 6.30 -13.24
CA GLY A 56 0.44 5.09 -13.03
C GLY A 56 -0.21 3.87 -13.67
N LEU A 57 -1.53 3.69 -13.51
CA LEU A 57 -2.27 2.61 -14.16
C LEU A 57 -2.26 2.74 -15.69
N LEU A 58 -2.40 3.96 -16.23
CA LEU A 58 -2.30 4.19 -17.68
C LEU A 58 -0.89 3.88 -18.19
N SER A 59 0.15 4.30 -17.46
CA SER A 59 1.54 4.02 -17.80
C SER A 59 1.84 2.52 -17.77
N ALA A 60 1.17 1.75 -16.89
CA ALA A 60 1.31 0.31 -16.85
C ALA A 60 0.92 -0.32 -18.19
N VAL A 61 -0.20 0.09 -18.79
CA VAL A 61 -0.65 -0.42 -20.10
C VAL A 61 0.39 -0.16 -21.19
N ALA A 62 1.00 1.03 -21.21
CA ALA A 62 2.06 1.33 -22.16
C ALA A 62 3.33 0.50 -21.90
N LEU A 63 3.72 0.33 -20.64
CA LEU A 63 4.89 -0.46 -20.24
C LEU A 63 4.71 -1.96 -20.49
N TRP A 64 3.48 -2.47 -20.43
CA TRP A 64 3.14 -3.84 -20.81
C TRP A 64 3.51 -4.17 -22.26
N LEU A 65 3.44 -3.19 -23.17
CA LEU A 65 3.85 -3.37 -24.57
C LEU A 65 5.38 -3.52 -24.73
N LEU A 66 6.15 -3.02 -23.77
CA LEU A 66 7.61 -3.10 -23.77
C LEU A 66 8.10 -4.34 -23.03
N SER A 67 7.50 -4.62 -21.86
CA SER A 67 7.86 -5.75 -21.04
C SER A 67 6.74 -6.07 -20.05
N PRO A 68 6.27 -7.33 -19.99
CA PRO A 68 5.33 -7.80 -18.97
C PRO A 68 5.76 -7.45 -17.53
N HIS A 69 7.06 -7.53 -17.30
CA HIS A 69 7.69 -7.27 -16.00
C HIS A 69 7.58 -5.79 -15.60
N ALA A 70 7.86 -4.87 -16.53
CA ALA A 70 7.75 -3.44 -16.29
C ALA A 70 6.28 -3.01 -16.15
N GLY A 71 5.40 -3.58 -16.99
CA GLY A 71 3.96 -3.39 -16.89
C GLY A 71 3.41 -3.86 -15.55
N MET A 72 3.85 -5.01 -15.05
CA MET A 72 3.41 -5.54 -13.76
C MET A 72 3.89 -4.68 -12.58
N PHE A 73 5.14 -4.23 -12.60
CA PHE A 73 5.65 -3.30 -11.59
C PHE A 73 4.80 -2.03 -11.53
N ALA A 74 4.57 -1.39 -12.69
CA ALA A 74 3.79 -0.16 -12.78
C ALA A 74 2.32 -0.37 -12.42
N PHE A 75 1.74 -1.51 -12.79
CA PHE A 75 0.36 -1.86 -12.43
C PHE A 75 0.21 -2.03 -10.92
N SER A 76 1.11 -2.78 -10.27
CA SER A 76 1.11 -2.92 -8.81
C SER A 76 1.31 -1.57 -8.09
N ALA A 77 2.15 -0.68 -8.63
CA ALA A 77 2.33 0.67 -8.10
C ALA A 77 1.07 1.54 -8.24
N GLY A 78 0.36 1.43 -9.36
CA GLY A 78 -0.94 2.09 -9.55
C GLY A 78 -2.01 1.56 -8.60
N VAL A 79 -2.10 0.23 -8.46
CA VAL A 79 -3.02 -0.42 -7.51
C VAL A 79 -2.72 0.01 -6.08
N HIS A 80 -1.44 0.05 -5.69
CA HIS A 80 -1.01 0.59 -4.40
C HIS A 80 -1.59 2.01 -4.17
N ALA A 81 -1.37 2.92 -5.12
CA ALA A 81 -1.81 4.30 -4.99
C ALA A 81 -3.34 4.43 -4.89
N VAL A 82 -4.10 3.56 -5.58
CA VAL A 82 -5.56 3.50 -5.46
C VAL A 82 -5.98 2.94 -4.09
N MET A 83 -5.30 1.90 -3.60
CA MET A 83 -5.63 1.30 -2.30
C MET A 83 -5.58 2.31 -1.15
N ASP A 84 -4.68 3.28 -1.24
CA ASP A 84 -4.51 4.34 -0.24
C ASP A 84 -5.74 5.22 -0.04
N VAL A 85 -6.64 5.29 -1.04
CA VAL A 85 -7.94 5.97 -0.93
C VAL A 85 -8.84 5.29 0.10
N PHE A 86 -8.70 3.98 0.33
CA PHE A 86 -9.52 3.26 1.30
C PHE A 86 -9.01 3.36 2.74
N SER A 87 -7.84 3.98 2.96
CA SER A 87 -7.17 4.07 4.26
C SER A 87 -7.52 5.37 5.03
N ASN A 88 -6.66 5.79 5.96
CA ASN A 88 -6.87 6.86 6.94
C ASN A 88 -6.65 8.29 6.40
N GLY A 89 -6.36 8.47 5.11
CA GLY A 89 -5.83 9.75 4.61
C GLY A 89 -4.36 9.93 4.98
N LYS A 90 -3.91 11.19 5.21
CA LYS A 90 -2.55 11.49 5.72
C LYS A 90 -2.43 11.33 7.24
N THR A 91 -3.54 11.28 7.98
CA THR A 91 -3.50 11.15 9.44
C THR A 91 -3.37 9.70 9.87
N MET A 92 -2.61 9.47 10.94
CA MET A 92 -2.38 8.13 11.50
C MET A 92 -3.45 7.72 12.53
N ARG A 93 -4.29 8.68 12.97
CA ARG A 93 -5.27 8.48 14.03
C ARG A 93 -6.68 8.27 13.45
N PRO A 94 -7.30 7.10 13.64
CA PRO A 94 -8.67 6.86 13.20
C PRO A 94 -9.64 7.77 13.98
N GLY A 95 -10.36 8.65 13.28
CA GLY A 95 -11.51 9.38 13.83
C GLY A 95 -11.26 10.74 14.49
N THR A 96 -10.02 11.23 14.60
CA THR A 96 -9.69 12.59 15.07
C THR A 96 -8.97 13.33 13.95
N ASP A 97 -9.65 14.28 13.32
CA ASP A 97 -9.25 14.96 12.08
C ASP A 97 -8.96 14.01 10.90
N SER A 98 -10.02 13.68 10.15
CA SER A 98 -9.88 13.09 8.82
C SER A 98 -9.29 14.16 7.90
N ASP A 99 -7.97 14.15 7.71
CA ASP A 99 -7.36 14.92 6.63
C ASP A 99 -8.07 14.50 5.32
N PRO A 100 -8.69 15.45 4.58
CA PRO A 100 -9.45 15.14 3.38
C PRO A 100 -8.57 14.69 2.21
N ARG A 101 -7.25 14.54 2.43
CA ARG A 101 -6.25 14.14 1.44
C ARG A 101 -5.84 12.69 1.69
N ALA A 102 -6.09 11.83 0.71
CA ALA A 102 -5.60 10.46 0.66
C ALA A 102 -4.37 10.37 -0.24
N VAL A 103 -4.54 10.54 -1.54
CA VAL A 103 -3.47 10.43 -2.53
C VAL A 103 -3.58 11.56 -3.54
N TYR A 104 -2.45 12.11 -3.95
CA TYR A 104 -2.44 13.17 -4.96
C TYR A 104 -2.62 12.57 -6.35
N ASP A 105 -3.64 13.02 -7.07
CA ASP A 105 -3.85 12.69 -8.46
C ASP A 105 -3.27 13.79 -9.37
N HIS A 106 -2.22 13.42 -10.10
CA HIS A 106 -1.56 14.31 -11.06
C HIS A 106 -2.37 14.54 -12.32
N ALA A 107 -3.36 13.69 -12.64
CA ALA A 107 -4.21 13.90 -13.80
C ALA A 107 -5.15 15.10 -13.58
N SER A 108 -5.74 15.21 -12.40
CA SER A 108 -6.61 16.33 -11.99
C SER A 108 -5.88 17.44 -11.23
N ALA A 109 -4.58 17.27 -10.95
CA ALA A 109 -3.77 18.14 -10.11
C ALA A 109 -4.38 18.39 -8.71
N GLY A 110 -5.06 17.39 -8.14
CA GLY A 110 -5.81 17.50 -6.89
C GLY A 110 -5.59 16.31 -5.95
N TRP A 111 -6.12 16.41 -4.73
CA TRP A 111 -6.11 15.30 -3.77
C TRP A 111 -7.41 14.51 -3.86
N LEU A 112 -7.31 13.19 -3.92
CA LEU A 112 -8.45 12.30 -3.69
C LEU A 112 -8.74 12.22 -2.20
N SER A 113 -10.02 12.11 -1.83
CA SER A 113 -10.43 12.00 -0.43
C SER A 113 -10.47 10.57 0.08
N PRO A 114 -10.12 10.34 1.37
CA PRO A 114 -10.17 9.01 1.96
C PRO A 114 -11.61 8.52 2.16
N VAL A 115 -11.81 7.20 2.03
CA VAL A 115 -13.11 6.53 2.20
C VAL A 115 -13.16 5.72 3.52
N HIS A 116 -12.02 5.58 4.21
CA HIS A 116 -11.94 4.94 5.55
C HIS A 116 -12.55 3.52 5.64
N LEU A 117 -12.57 2.77 4.54
CA LEU A 117 -13.06 1.39 4.52
C LEU A 117 -12.04 0.43 5.14
N CYS A 118 -10.76 0.61 4.89
CA CYS A 118 -9.72 -0.25 5.44
C CYS A 118 -8.68 0.60 6.17
N PRO A 119 -9.04 1.17 7.33
CA PRO A 119 -8.13 2.02 8.09
C PRO A 119 -6.81 1.31 8.40
N THR A 120 -5.67 1.95 8.14
CA THR A 120 -4.33 1.40 8.48
C THR A 120 -4.29 0.93 9.92
N GLY A 121 -3.82 -0.30 10.13
CA GLY A 121 -3.65 -0.89 11.47
C GLY A 121 -4.95 -1.35 12.13
N SER A 122 -6.10 -1.21 11.46
CA SER A 122 -7.38 -1.72 11.97
C SER A 122 -7.49 -3.24 11.87
N ILE A 123 -8.53 -3.80 12.51
CA ILE A 123 -8.90 -5.20 12.32
C ILE A 123 -9.27 -5.52 10.87
N ARG A 124 -9.85 -4.55 10.13
CA ARG A 124 -10.23 -4.74 8.72
C ARG A 124 -8.99 -4.84 7.83
N ASP A 125 -7.98 -4.02 8.10
CA ASP A 125 -6.68 -4.05 7.41
C ASP A 125 -5.95 -5.36 7.66
N LEU A 126 -5.85 -5.78 8.93
CA LEU A 126 -5.27 -7.07 9.27
C LEU A 126 -6.02 -8.25 8.62
N ALA A 127 -7.36 -8.22 8.66
CA ALA A 127 -8.18 -9.26 8.05
C ALA A 127 -7.96 -9.33 6.54
N LEU A 128 -7.97 -8.19 5.84
CA LEU A 128 -7.73 -8.12 4.40
C LEU A 128 -6.33 -8.66 4.04
N CYS A 129 -5.29 -8.18 4.73
CA CYS A 129 -3.92 -8.64 4.54
C CYS A 129 -3.80 -10.17 4.74
N THR A 130 -4.41 -10.68 5.82
CA THR A 130 -4.36 -12.11 6.16
C THR A 130 -5.12 -12.95 5.14
N SER A 131 -6.31 -12.51 4.73
CA SER A 131 -7.10 -13.20 3.70
C SER A 131 -6.33 -13.31 2.39
N ILE A 132 -5.68 -12.23 1.94
CA ILE A 132 -4.86 -12.25 0.72
C ILE A 132 -3.68 -13.21 0.88
N ALA A 133 -2.94 -13.13 1.98
CA ALA A 133 -1.78 -13.99 2.22
C ALA A 133 -2.17 -15.49 2.27
N VAL A 134 -3.30 -15.82 2.92
CA VAL A 134 -3.84 -17.18 2.94
C VAL A 134 -4.22 -17.64 1.54
N SER A 135 -4.93 -16.81 0.76
CA SER A 135 -5.30 -17.15 -0.62
C SER A 135 -4.08 -17.43 -1.49
N VAL A 136 -3.01 -16.64 -1.35
CA VAL A 136 -1.74 -16.89 -2.05
C VAL A 136 -1.15 -18.23 -1.65
N SER A 137 -1.06 -18.54 -0.35
CA SER A 137 -0.50 -19.82 0.12
C SER A 137 -1.29 -21.03 -0.38
N LEU A 138 -2.62 -20.91 -0.52
CA LEU A 138 -3.46 -22.01 -1.01
C LEU A 138 -3.23 -22.30 -2.50
N VAL A 139 -2.96 -21.27 -3.29
CA VAL A 139 -2.80 -21.36 -4.75
C VAL A 139 -1.34 -21.57 -5.16
N GLN A 140 -0.40 -21.14 -4.33
CA GLN A 140 1.04 -21.31 -4.53
C GLN A 140 1.70 -21.83 -3.23
N PRO A 141 1.57 -23.13 -2.90
CA PRO A 141 2.04 -23.69 -1.64
C PRO A 141 3.51 -23.47 -1.34
N ASP A 142 4.36 -23.41 -2.39
CA ASP A 142 5.79 -23.17 -2.26
C ASP A 142 6.14 -21.74 -1.79
N ALA A 143 5.18 -20.80 -1.85
CA ALA A 143 5.35 -19.41 -1.42
C ALA A 143 4.90 -19.16 0.04
N TRP A 144 4.63 -20.20 0.83
CA TRP A 144 4.10 -20.09 2.20
C TRP A 144 4.93 -19.18 3.11
N PHE A 145 6.26 -19.15 2.95
CA PHE A 145 7.16 -18.33 3.77
C PHE A 145 6.94 -16.83 3.55
N LEU A 146 6.62 -16.40 2.32
CA LEU A 146 6.30 -15.00 2.01
C LEU A 146 4.97 -14.61 2.66
N SER A 147 3.98 -15.49 2.60
CA SER A 147 2.68 -15.26 3.24
C SER A 147 2.80 -15.18 4.77
N VAL A 148 3.60 -16.06 5.38
CA VAL A 148 3.88 -16.01 6.82
C VAL A 148 4.58 -14.70 7.18
N PHE A 149 5.60 -14.30 6.42
CA PHE A 149 6.29 -13.03 6.62
C PHE A 149 5.31 -11.84 6.57
N VAL A 150 4.47 -11.77 5.54
CA VAL A 150 3.45 -10.73 5.38
C VAL A 150 2.48 -10.69 6.57
N VAL A 151 1.98 -11.84 7.03
CA VAL A 151 1.06 -11.92 8.18
C VAL A 151 1.75 -11.49 9.47
N VAL A 152 2.97 -11.93 9.72
CA VAL A 152 3.75 -11.52 10.89
C VAL A 152 4.00 -10.01 10.86
N SER A 153 4.41 -9.45 9.72
CA SER A 153 4.57 -8.00 9.55
C SER A 153 3.26 -7.23 9.79
N ALA A 154 2.11 -7.77 9.35
CA ALA A 154 0.80 -7.17 9.61
C ALA A 154 0.43 -7.17 11.10
N LEU A 155 0.69 -8.28 11.80
CA LEU A 155 0.47 -8.39 13.25
C LEU A 155 1.38 -7.43 14.02
N SER A 156 2.66 -7.37 13.67
CA SER A 156 3.62 -6.44 14.26
C SER A 156 3.22 -4.98 14.02
N GLY A 157 2.87 -4.63 12.77
CA GLY A 157 2.43 -3.28 12.42
C GLY A 157 1.18 -2.86 13.20
N ARG A 158 0.18 -3.75 13.31
CA ARG A 158 -1.00 -3.49 14.13
C ARG A 158 -0.66 -3.30 15.60
N TYR A 159 0.19 -4.16 16.16
CA TYR A 159 0.60 -4.04 17.56
C TYR A 159 1.25 -2.69 17.82
N ILE A 160 2.20 -2.28 16.97
CA ILE A 160 2.87 -0.97 17.05
C ILE A 160 1.84 0.17 16.97
N MET A 161 0.93 0.13 15.99
CA MET A 161 -0.11 1.15 15.86
C MET A 161 -1.03 1.20 17.10
N GLY A 162 -1.35 0.06 17.69
CA GLY A 162 -2.12 -0.01 18.92
C GLY A 162 -1.39 0.58 20.13
N VAL A 163 -0.07 0.44 20.21
CA VAL A 163 0.76 1.10 21.23
C VAL A 163 0.80 2.62 20.99
N VAL A 164 1.10 3.06 19.77
CA VAL A 164 1.14 4.49 19.39
C VAL A 164 -0.20 5.18 19.69
N GLN A 165 -1.32 4.53 19.40
CA GLN A 165 -2.65 5.08 19.68
C GLN A 165 -2.99 5.16 21.18
N ARG A 166 -2.33 4.37 22.03
CA ARG A 166 -2.57 4.35 23.48
C ARG A 166 -1.69 5.33 24.25
N GLU A 167 -0.51 5.65 23.73
CA GLU A 167 0.56 6.32 24.49
C GLU A 167 0.61 7.86 24.34
N ASP A 168 -0.12 8.53 23.44
CA ASP A 168 0.26 9.91 23.06
C ASP A 168 -0.83 11.01 23.21
N PRO A 169 -0.84 11.76 24.34
CA PRO A 169 -1.49 13.06 24.49
C PRO A 169 -0.67 14.28 23.99
N GLU A 170 0.59 14.11 23.56
CA GLU A 170 1.52 15.19 23.17
C GLU A 170 1.57 15.45 21.66
N TYR A 171 1.27 14.47 20.81
CA TYR A 171 1.20 14.65 19.34
C TYR A 171 0.20 15.72 18.89
N ASP A 172 -0.88 15.91 19.65
CA ASP A 172 -1.92 16.92 19.39
C ASP A 172 -1.45 18.37 19.66
N ARG A 173 -0.31 18.57 20.33
CA ARG A 173 0.22 19.91 20.67
C ARG A 173 1.26 20.43 19.69
N LEU A 174 1.73 19.61 18.76
CA LEU A 174 2.65 20.04 17.71
C LEU A 174 1.88 20.88 16.68
N SER A 175 2.31 22.12 16.49
CA SER A 175 1.74 22.99 15.46
C SER A 175 1.89 22.33 14.08
N GLU A 176 0.93 22.58 13.18
CA GLU A 176 0.98 22.11 11.77
C GLU A 176 2.33 22.44 11.10
N TYR A 177 2.94 23.56 11.50
CA TYR A 177 4.27 23.98 11.06
C TYR A 177 5.42 23.03 11.45
N LEU A 178 5.30 22.34 12.60
CA LEU A 178 6.27 21.34 13.05
C LEU A 178 5.97 19.95 12.47
N LYS A 179 4.70 19.63 12.22
CA LYS A 179 4.28 18.37 11.57
C LYS A 179 4.78 18.27 10.11
N ASP A 180 4.87 19.40 9.41
CA ASP A 180 5.44 19.48 8.05
C ASP A 180 6.98 19.46 8.00
N ARG A 181 7.69 19.45 9.14
CA ARG A 181 9.15 19.54 9.22
C ARG A 181 9.84 18.52 10.12
N LEU A 182 9.09 17.66 10.79
CA LEU A 182 9.68 16.50 11.46
C LEU A 182 9.97 15.42 10.39
N PRO A 183 11.17 14.82 10.42
CA PRO A 183 11.59 13.81 9.45
C PRO A 183 10.75 12.53 9.51
#